data_AF-A0A3R9PG35-F1
#
_entry.id   AF-A0A3R9PG35-F1
#
_cell.length_a   1.000
_cell.length_b   1.000
_cell.length_c   1.000
_cell.angle_alpha   90.00
_cell.angle_beta   90.00
_cell.angle_gamma   90.00
#
_symmetry.space_group_name_H-M   'P 1'
#
loop_
_entity.id
_entity.type
_entity.pdbx_description
1 polymer ?
#
loop_
_entity_poly.entity_id
_entity_poly.type
_entity_poly.pdbx_seq_one_letter_code
_entity_poly.pdbx_strand_id
1 'polypeptide(L)'
;MKRKQFHLSPVEELLLQNLSKDTGQSEAEVVREAIKHYGAKKRRGSPNPLIEMANQATADMDEKDLSAHHDKYLLEIFQSEE
;
A
#
# COMPACT_ATOMS: atom_id res chain seq x y z
N MET A 1 4.06 -22.68 -5.29
CA MET A 1 3.27 -21.83 -6.22
C MET A 1 1.85 -22.38 -6.29
N LYS A 2 0.79 -21.57 -6.09
CA LYS A 2 -0.60 -22.04 -6.21
C LYS A 2 -1.11 -21.80 -7.63
N ARG A 3 -1.49 -22.86 -8.36
CA ARG A 3 -2.08 -22.75 -9.70
C ARG A 3 -3.55 -22.36 -9.57
N LYS A 4 -3.97 -21.33 -10.32
CA LYS A 4 -5.38 -20.96 -10.49
C LYS A 4 -5.76 -21.12 -11.95
N GLN A 5 -6.98 -21.60 -12.21
CA GLN A 5 -7.55 -21.72 -13.53
C GLN A 5 -8.69 -20.71 -13.66
N PHE A 6 -8.77 -20.03 -14.80
CA PHE A 6 -9.80 -19.06 -15.12
C PHE A 6 -10.39 -19.44 -16.47
N HIS A 7 -11.70 -19.26 -16.61
CA HIS A 7 -12.37 -19.37 -17.90
C HIS A 7 -12.46 -17.98 -18.50
N LEU A 8 -11.94 -17.84 -19.72
CA LEU A 8 -12.05 -16.62 -20.51
C LEU A 8 -13.07 -16.87 -21.62
N SER A 9 -13.86 -15.84 -21.93
CA SER A 9 -14.67 -15.82 -23.14
C SER A 9 -13.76 -15.66 -24.38
N PRO A 10 -14.24 -16.03 -25.59
CA PRO A 10 -13.46 -15.89 -26.81
C PRO A 10 -12.97 -14.45 -27.08
N VAL A 11 -13.75 -13.45 -26.67
CA VAL A 11 -13.38 -12.04 -26.81
C VAL A 11 -12.24 -11.67 -25.87
N GLU A 12 -12.27 -12.15 -24.62
CA GLU A 12 -11.22 -11.90 -23.63
C GLU A 12 -9.92 -12.60 -24.00
N GLU A 13 -10.00 -13.80 -24.58
CA GLU A 13 -8.84 -14.54 -25.07
C GLU A 13 -8.16 -13.81 -26.24
N LEU A 14 -8.95 -13.32 -27.20
CA LEU A 14 -8.43 -12.47 -28.29
C LEU A 14 -7.77 -11.20 -27.76
N LEU A 15 -8.40 -10.56 -26.76
CA LEU A 15 -7.87 -9.35 -26.13
C LEU A 15 -6.54 -9.62 -25.41
N LEU A 16 -6.45 -10.73 -24.67
CA LEU A 16 -5.21 -11.14 -24.00
C LEU A 16 -4.09 -11.43 -25.00
N GLN A 17 -4.41 -12.10 -26.10
CA GLN A 17 -3.47 -12.39 -27.17
C GLN A 17 -2.94 -11.11 -27.84
N ASN A 18 -3.82 -10.14 -28.09
CA ASN A 18 -3.43 -8.85 -28.65
C ASN A 18 -2.55 -8.06 -27.68
N LEU A 19 -2.91 -8.00 -26.39
CA LEU A 19 -2.09 -7.34 -25.37
C LEU A 19 -0.70 -7.96 -25.24
N SER A 20 -0.60 -9.28 -25.35
CA SER A 20 0.68 -10.02 -25.38
C SER A 20 1.55 -9.58 -26.56
N LYS A 21 0.97 -9.47 -27.76
CA LYS A 21 1.68 -8.99 -28.97
C LYS A 21 2.12 -7.54 -28.85
N ASP A 22 1.24 -6.67 -28.35
CA ASP A 22 1.50 -5.22 -28.26
C ASP A 22 2.58 -4.89 -27.22
N THR A 23 2.62 -5.63 -26.11
CA THR A 23 3.61 -5.42 -25.03
C THR A 23 4.88 -6.23 -25.22
N GLY A 24 4.89 -7.23 -26.13
CA GLY A 24 5.99 -8.19 -26.29
C GLY A 24 6.18 -9.12 -25.09
N GLN A 25 5.21 -9.17 -24.16
CA GLN A 25 5.25 -10.01 -22.98
C GLN A 25 4.49 -11.32 -23.22
N SER A 26 4.80 -12.37 -22.46
CA SER A 26 3.95 -13.57 -22.43
C SER A 26 2.57 -13.25 -21.85
N GLU A 27 1.51 -13.91 -22.34
CA GLU A 27 0.14 -13.77 -21.82
C GLU A 27 0.06 -13.96 -20.29
N ALA A 28 0.84 -14.89 -19.74
CA ALA A 28 0.90 -15.13 -18.32
C ALA A 28 1.49 -13.94 -17.54
N GLU A 29 2.43 -13.20 -18.13
CA GLU A 29 2.98 -11.98 -17.52
C GLU A 29 1.98 -10.84 -17.61
N VAL A 30 1.31 -10.67 -18.76
CA VAL A 30 0.24 -9.68 -18.93
C VAL A 30 -0.85 -9.87 -17.85
N VAL A 31 -1.29 -11.11 -17.60
CA VAL A 31 -2.26 -11.40 -16.53
C VAL A 31 -1.70 -11.04 -15.15
N ARG A 32 -0.43 -11.36 -14.87
CA ARG A 32 0.21 -11.03 -13.59
C ARG A 32 0.29 -9.52 -13.38
N GLU A 33 0.71 -8.76 -14.37
CA GLU A 33 0.75 -7.30 -14.30
C GLU A 33 -0.64 -6.69 -14.13
N ALA A 34 -1.63 -7.16 -14.90
CA ALA A 34 -3.00 -6.68 -14.78
C ALA A 34 -3.57 -6.88 -13.37
N ILE A 35 -3.34 -8.04 -12.75
CA ILE A 35 -3.75 -8.32 -11.37
C ILE A 35 -3.03 -7.38 -10.38
N LYS A 36 -1.72 -7.17 -10.53
CA LYS A 36 -0.95 -6.25 -9.68
C LYS A 36 -1.48 -4.83 -9.79
N HIS A 37 -1.69 -4.33 -11.02
CA HIS A 37 -2.20 -2.98 -11.27
C HIS A 37 -3.61 -2.78 -10.73
N TYR A 38 -4.50 -3.75 -10.96
CA TYR A 38 -5.87 -3.68 -10.45
C TYR A 38 -5.89 -3.70 -8.90
N GLY A 39 -5.08 -4.57 -8.29
CA GLY A 39 -4.92 -4.64 -6.83
C GLY A 39 -4.36 -3.35 -6.24
N ALA A 40 -3.34 -2.75 -6.86
CA ALA A 40 -2.77 -1.48 -6.42
C ALA A 40 -3.77 -0.33 -6.55
N LYS A 41 -4.54 -0.28 -7.65
CA LYS A 41 -5.59 0.73 -7.85
C LYS A 41 -6.70 0.61 -6.79
N LYS A 42 -7.09 -0.61 -6.41
CA LYS A 42 -8.06 -0.82 -5.31
C LYS A 42 -7.49 -0.47 -3.94
N ARG A 43 -6.22 -0.80 -3.66
CA ARG A 43 -5.56 -0.49 -2.38
C ARG A 43 -5.37 1.01 -2.14
N ARG A 44 -5.28 1.83 -3.19
CA ARG A 44 -5.28 3.30 -3.05
C ARG A 44 -6.59 3.86 -2.46
N GLY A 45 -7.70 3.10 -2.51
CA GLY A 45 -8.98 3.49 -1.93
C GLY A 45 -9.26 2.88 -0.56
N SER A 46 -8.46 1.91 -0.09
CA SER A 46 -8.55 1.42 1.29
C SER A 46 -7.58 2.22 2.14
N PRO A 47 -8.05 3.03 3.10
CA PRO A 47 -7.15 3.75 3.97
C PRO A 47 -6.27 2.74 4.71
N ASN A 48 -4.96 3.01 4.75
CA ASN A 48 -4.04 2.19 5.52
C ASN A 48 -4.38 2.40 7.00
N PRO A 49 -4.77 1.36 7.75
CA PRO A 49 -5.17 1.52 9.14
C PRO A 49 -4.06 2.14 10.00
N LEU A 50 -2.78 1.90 9.65
CA LEU A 50 -1.66 2.55 10.34
C LEU A 50 -1.59 4.06 10.08
N ILE A 51 -1.96 4.51 8.88
CA ILE A 51 -2.02 5.94 8.53
C ILE A 51 -3.24 6.58 9.20
N GLU A 52 -4.38 5.89 9.26
CA GLU A 52 -5.55 6.39 10.00
C GLU A 52 -5.26 6.53 11.49
N MET A 53 -4.62 5.53 12.10
CA MET A 53 -4.21 5.59 13.50
C MET A 53 -3.21 6.73 13.75
N ALA A 54 -2.24 6.96 12.86
CA ALA A 54 -1.30 8.07 12.98
C ALA A 54 -1.99 9.44 12.83
N ASN A 55 -2.95 9.56 11.91
CA ASN A 55 -3.71 10.80 11.71
C ASN A 55 -4.66 11.09 12.88
N GLN A 56 -5.25 10.07 13.49
CA GLN A 56 -6.05 10.23 14.71
C GLN A 56 -5.18 10.64 15.90
N ALA A 57 -4.04 9.98 16.09
CA ALA A 57 -3.10 10.33 17.15
C ALA A 57 -2.56 11.76 17.03
N THR A 58 -2.35 12.26 15.81
CA THR A 58 -1.92 13.65 15.59
C THR A 58 -3.03 14.67 15.77
N ALA A 59 -4.29 14.30 15.53
CA ALA A 59 -5.44 15.19 15.78
C ALA A 59 -5.73 15.40 17.28
N ASP A 60 -5.38 14.42 18.13
CA ASP A 60 -5.61 14.47 19.58
C ASP A 60 -4.43 15.06 20.38
N MET A 61 -3.31 15.39 19.74
CA MET A 61 -2.15 16.00 20.41
C MET A 61 -2.06 17.50 20.12
N ASP A 62 -2.32 18.31 21.15
CA ASP A 62 -1.92 19.73 21.19
C ASP A 62 -0.44 19.84 20.79
N GLU A 63 -0.12 20.85 19.96
CA GLU A 63 1.16 21.18 19.31
C GLU A 63 2.38 21.30 20.26
N LYS A 64 2.72 20.25 21.00
CA LYS A 64 4.05 20.07 21.57
C LYS A 64 4.72 18.99 20.74
N ASP A 65 5.64 19.43 19.89
CA ASP A 65 6.50 18.55 19.11
C ASP A 65 7.45 17.79 20.06
N LEU A 66 6.89 16.77 20.72
CA LEU A 66 7.60 15.89 21.66
C LEU A 66 8.77 15.18 20.99
N SER A 67 8.72 15.02 19.67
CA SER A 67 9.80 14.42 18.88
C SER A 67 11.00 15.36 18.79
N ALA A 68 10.80 16.65 18.51
CA ALA A 68 11.88 17.62 18.36
C ALA A 68 12.64 17.90 19.66
N HIS A 69 12.00 17.68 20.81
CA HIS A 69 12.56 17.97 22.13
C HIS A 69 12.63 16.75 23.05
N HIS A 70 12.55 15.55 22.49
CA HIS A 70 12.56 14.29 23.21
C HIS A 70 13.68 14.19 24.27
N ASP A 71 14.91 14.51 23.86
CA ASP A 71 16.08 14.42 24.74
C ASP A 71 16.01 15.43 25.90
N LYS A 72 15.40 16.59 25.66
CA LYS A 72 15.19 17.61 26.69
C LYS A 72 14.15 17.16 27.71
N TYR A 73 13.05 16.55 27.25
CA TYR A 73 12.03 16.01 28.14
C TYR A 73 12.55 14.87 29.01
N LEU A 74 13.35 13.95 28.43
CA LEU A 74 13.97 12.89 29.21
C LEU A 74 14.90 13.45 30.28
N LEU A 75 15.69 14.48 29.95
CA LEU A 75 16.56 15.14 30.92
C LEU A 75 15.77 15.79 32.07
N GLU A 76 14.68 16.51 31.75
CA GLU A 76 13.81 17.15 32.75
C GLU A 76 13.15 16.14 33.70
N ILE A 77 12.69 14.99 33.18
CA ILE A 77 12.11 13.91 34.00
C ILE A 77 13.16 13.38 34.98
N PHE A 78 14.36 13.04 34.49
CA PHE A 78 15.44 12.53 35.33
C PHE A 78 15.85 13.51 36.44
N GLN A 79 15.84 14.82 36.17
CA GLN A 79 16.20 15.84 37.16
C GLN A 79 15.10 16.11 38.19
N SER A 80 13.84 15.81 37.86
CA SER A 80 12.70 16.00 38.77
C SER A 80 12.50 14.85 39.78
N GLU A 81 13.21 13.74 39.58
CA GLU A 81 13.16 12.55 40.44
C GLU A 81 14.28 12.51 41.52
N GLU A 82 15.18 13.50 41.56
CA GLU A 82 16.16 13.76 42.64
C GLU A 82 15.65 14.81 43.66
#